data_AF-A0A315QNP5-F1
#
_entry.id   AF-A0A315QNP5-F1
#
_cell.length_a   1.000
_cell.length_b   1.000
_cell.length_c   1.000
_cell.angle_alpha   90.00
_cell.angle_beta   90.00
_cell.angle_gamma   90.00
#
_symmetry.space_group_name_H-M   'P 1'
#
loop_
_entity.id
_entity.type
_entity.pdbx_description
1 polymer ?
#
loop_
_entity_poly.entity_id
_entity_poly.type
_entity_poly.pdbx_seq_one_letter_code
_entity_poly.pdbx_strand_id
1 'polypeptide(L)'
;MKGDEEESKKAAPDTNGKELAAEIRKQVERQVNIAERLAKFTPVMEFLEENMDSLQELLAATEDGEDSEGEIPHFAVPGTTKTKSVYMADRLAELVTEFSKVRNVSQRDIFEAAVIEYLRKYGYRDAVDSLLK
;
A
#
# COMPACT_ATOMS: atom_id res chain seq x y z
N MET A 1 4.63 -83.98 -38.78
CA MET A 1 4.09 -82.67 -39.22
C MET A 1 4.17 -81.73 -38.03
N LYS A 2 4.84 -80.58 -38.21
CA LYS A 2 4.70 -79.27 -37.52
C LYS A 2 4.56 -79.28 -35.99
N GLY A 3 5.38 -78.60 -35.20
CA GLY A 3 6.32 -77.51 -35.46
C GLY A 3 6.48 -76.76 -34.14
N ASP A 4 7.73 -76.58 -33.73
CA ASP A 4 8.19 -75.87 -32.53
C ASP A 4 7.86 -74.37 -32.54
N GLU A 5 7.85 -73.80 -31.33
CA GLU A 5 8.34 -72.46 -30.92
C GLU A 5 7.88 -71.23 -31.76
N GLU A 6 7.41 -70.12 -31.20
CA GLU A 6 8.10 -69.29 -30.23
C GLU A 6 7.18 -68.12 -29.83
N GLU A 7 7.31 -67.69 -28.60
CA GLU A 7 6.59 -66.62 -27.92
C GLU A 7 7.18 -65.23 -28.26
N SER A 8 6.39 -64.27 -28.75
CA SER A 8 6.67 -62.82 -28.74
C SER A 8 5.57 -62.06 -29.49
N LYS A 9 5.02 -60.90 -29.10
CA LYS A 9 5.42 -59.88 -28.12
C LYS A 9 4.17 -59.05 -27.78
N LYS A 10 4.00 -58.79 -26.49
CA LYS A 10 3.23 -57.66 -25.93
C LYS A 10 3.65 -56.33 -26.58
N ALA A 11 2.71 -55.41 -26.81
CA ALA A 11 2.91 -53.97 -26.62
C ALA A 11 1.61 -53.16 -26.76
N ALA A 12 0.92 -52.93 -25.65
CA ALA A 12 0.32 -51.65 -25.25
C ALA A 12 -0.18 -51.84 -23.79
N PRO A 13 0.22 -51.01 -22.81
CA PRO A 13 -0.16 -49.60 -22.77
C PRO A 13 0.88 -48.69 -22.07
N ASP A 14 1.89 -48.20 -22.79
CA ASP A 14 2.90 -47.29 -22.22
C ASP A 14 2.48 -45.80 -22.25
N THR A 15 1.27 -45.49 -22.68
CA THR A 15 0.82 -44.11 -22.93
C THR A 15 0.39 -43.38 -21.65
N ASN A 16 -0.36 -44.05 -20.77
CA ASN A 16 -0.97 -43.40 -19.60
C ASN A 16 0.05 -43.00 -18.51
N GLY A 17 1.11 -43.81 -18.33
CA GLY A 17 2.19 -43.51 -17.38
C GLY A 17 3.13 -42.40 -17.86
N LYS A 18 3.36 -42.30 -19.18
CA LYS A 18 4.17 -41.23 -19.78
C LYS A 18 3.46 -39.89 -19.76
N GLU A 19 2.14 -39.87 -19.99
CA GLU A 19 1.31 -38.66 -19.89
C GLU A 19 1.20 -38.15 -18.44
N LEU A 20 0.99 -39.04 -17.46
CA LEU A 20 0.99 -38.68 -16.04
C LEU A 20 2.35 -38.14 -15.59
N ALA A 21 3.45 -38.77 -16.02
CA ALA A 21 4.80 -38.29 -15.75
C ALA A 21 5.08 -36.92 -16.40
N ALA A 22 4.54 -36.66 -17.60
CA ALA A 22 4.65 -35.38 -18.28
C ALA A 22 3.86 -34.27 -17.56
N GLU A 23 2.65 -34.57 -17.08
CA GLU A 23 1.82 -33.61 -16.34
C GLU A 23 2.43 -33.27 -14.97
N ILE A 24 2.96 -34.27 -14.26
CA ILE A 24 3.70 -34.05 -13.00
C ILE A 24 4.91 -33.16 -13.23
N ARG A 25 5.69 -33.38 -14.29
CA ARG A 25 6.84 -32.53 -14.64
C ARG A 25 6.43 -31.09 -14.91
N LYS A 26 5.38 -30.90 -15.69
CA LYS A 26 4.82 -29.57 -16.00
C LYS A 26 4.31 -28.86 -14.74
N GLN A 27 3.69 -29.59 -13.81
CA GLN A 27 3.23 -29.05 -12.54
C GLN A 27 4.42 -28.67 -11.63
N VAL A 28 5.46 -29.49 -11.59
CA VAL A 28 6.70 -29.19 -10.84
C VAL A 28 7.40 -27.96 -11.41
N GLU A 29 7.56 -27.87 -12.73
CA GLU A 29 8.15 -26.70 -13.41
C GLU A 29 7.37 -25.41 -13.10
N ARG A 30 6.03 -25.48 -13.07
CA ARG A 30 5.19 -24.35 -12.68
C ARG A 30 5.44 -23.92 -11.24
N GLN A 31 5.56 -24.87 -10.31
CA GLN A 31 5.84 -24.56 -8.91
C GLN A 31 7.24 -24.01 -8.70
N VAL A 32 8.24 -24.53 -9.41
CA VAL A 32 9.62 -24.00 -9.38
C VAL A 32 9.67 -22.56 -9.88
N ASN A 33 8.98 -22.24 -10.98
CA ASN A 33 8.92 -20.86 -11.49
C ASN A 33 8.26 -19.90 -10.49
N ILE A 34 7.20 -20.34 -9.82
CA ILE A 34 6.56 -19.53 -8.76
C ILE A 34 7.53 -19.32 -7.59
N ALA A 35 8.21 -20.37 -7.14
CA ALA A 35 9.19 -20.29 -6.06
C ALA A 35 10.36 -19.36 -6.42
N GLU A 36 10.89 -19.44 -7.64
CA GLU A 36 11.93 -18.54 -8.13
C GLU A 36 11.47 -17.09 -8.21
N ARG A 37 10.20 -16.84 -8.56
CA ARG A 37 9.63 -15.49 -8.56
C ARG A 37 9.42 -14.94 -7.14
N LEU A 38 9.05 -15.79 -6.19
CA LEU A 38 8.90 -15.40 -4.78
C LEU A 38 10.25 -15.19 -4.10
N ALA A 39 11.26 -15.99 -4.44
CA ALA A 39 12.62 -15.85 -3.94
C ALA A 39 13.25 -14.49 -4.28
N LYS A 40 12.80 -13.84 -5.37
CA LYS A 40 13.21 -12.46 -5.71
C LYS A 40 12.77 -11.42 -4.67
N PHE A 41 11.74 -11.72 -3.89
CA PHE A 41 11.23 -10.85 -2.83
C PHE A 41 11.79 -11.20 -1.45
N THR A 42 12.51 -12.31 -1.29
CA THR A 42 13.13 -12.70 -0.02
C THR A 42 13.98 -11.58 0.59
N PRO A 43 14.85 -10.86 -0.14
CA PRO A 43 15.63 -9.78 0.44
C PRO A 43 14.77 -8.62 0.97
N VAL A 44 13.62 -8.37 0.34
CA VAL A 44 12.68 -7.33 0.78
C VAL A 44 11.93 -7.79 2.03
N MET A 45 11.53 -9.06 2.10
CA MET A 45 10.88 -9.60 3.30
C MET A 45 11.83 -9.62 4.50
N GLU A 46 13.08 -10.03 4.30
CA GLU A 46 14.12 -9.99 5.35
C GLU A 46 14.36 -8.54 5.82
N PHE A 47 14.49 -7.59 4.89
CA PHE A 47 14.61 -6.18 5.24
C PHE A 47 13.40 -5.66 6.04
N LEU A 48 12.18 -6.02 5.65
CA LEU A 48 10.97 -5.60 6.36
C LEU A 48 10.87 -6.20 7.76
N GLU A 49 11.26 -7.46 7.94
CA GLU A 49 11.28 -8.14 9.23
C GLU A 49 12.33 -7.52 10.15
N GLU A 50 13.55 -7.28 9.65
CA GLU A 50 14.64 -6.66 10.41
C GLU A 50 14.32 -5.24 10.86
N ASN A 51 13.55 -4.50 10.06
CA ASN A 51 13.23 -3.10 10.34
C ASN A 51 11.80 -2.91 10.90
N MET A 52 11.10 -3.99 11.25
CA MET A 52 9.67 -3.94 11.62
C MET A 52 9.40 -3.01 12.80
N ASP A 53 10.22 -3.07 13.85
CA ASP A 53 10.09 -2.23 15.04
C ASP A 53 10.36 -0.75 14.72
N SER A 54 11.40 -0.47 13.91
CA SER A 54 11.74 0.90 13.49
C SER A 54 10.69 1.49 12.55
N LEU A 55 10.10 0.66 11.69
CA LEU A 55 9.00 1.05 10.83
C LEU A 55 7.72 1.30 11.65
N GLN A 56 7.46 0.49 12.68
CA GLN A 56 6.35 0.72 13.61
C GLN A 56 6.54 2.01 14.41
N GLU A 57 7.74 2.28 14.90
CA GLU A 57 8.07 3.52 15.61
C GLU A 57 7.94 4.75 14.70
N LEU A 58 8.43 4.65 13.46
CA LEU A 58 8.27 5.71 12.45
C LEU A 58 6.79 5.96 12.12
N LEU A 59 6.01 4.89 11.95
CA LEU A 59 4.59 5.00 11.68
C LEU A 59 3.83 5.57 12.87
N ALA A 60 4.15 5.15 14.09
CA ALA A 60 3.58 5.70 15.32
C ALA A 60 3.90 7.19 15.47
N ALA A 61 5.14 7.60 15.16
CA ALA A 61 5.52 9.02 15.11
C ALA A 61 4.73 9.82 14.07
N THR A 62 4.27 9.19 12.99
CA THR A 62 3.42 9.84 11.97
C THR A 62 1.91 9.76 12.25
N GLU A 63 1.45 8.77 13.02
CA GLU A 63 0.03 8.58 13.35
C GLU A 63 -0.39 9.32 14.63
N ASP A 64 0.51 9.44 15.60
CA ASP A 64 0.29 10.13 16.87
C ASP A 64 0.81 11.57 16.85
N GLY A 65 0.34 12.38 15.89
CA GLY A 65 0.11 13.82 16.08
C GLY A 65 1.22 14.69 16.72
N GLU A 66 2.50 14.34 16.59
CA GLU A 66 3.63 15.17 16.99
C GLU A 66 4.53 15.41 15.78
N ASP A 67 4.35 16.60 15.21
CA ASP A 67 5.38 17.38 14.57
C ASP A 67 6.17 16.70 13.45
N SER A 68 5.51 16.50 12.30
CA SER A 68 6.22 16.82 11.06
C SER A 68 6.48 18.34 11.04
N GLU A 69 7.56 18.76 11.71
CA GLU A 69 8.20 20.04 11.48
C GLU A 69 8.60 20.11 10.00
N GLY A 70 7.67 20.47 9.12
CA GLY A 70 8.03 20.62 7.70
C GLY A 70 6.88 20.89 6.77
N GLU A 71 5.83 20.08 6.80
CA GLU A 71 4.85 20.08 5.71
C GLU A 71 3.45 20.37 6.22
N ILE A 72 3.00 21.59 5.95
CA ILE A 72 1.60 21.98 6.14
C ILE A 72 0.75 21.00 5.32
N PRO A 73 -0.21 20.27 5.93
CA PRO A 73 -1.04 19.33 5.19
C PRO A 73 -1.86 20.06 4.11
N HIS A 74 -1.70 19.67 2.85
CA HIS A 74 -2.47 20.21 1.74
C HIS A 74 -3.63 19.27 1.42
N PHE A 75 -4.85 19.70 1.73
CA PHE A 75 -6.05 18.95 1.41
C PHE A 75 -6.64 19.45 0.09
N ALA A 76 -6.85 18.54 -0.87
CA ALA A 76 -7.55 18.86 -2.10
C ALA A 76 -9.06 18.68 -1.90
N VAL A 77 -9.74 19.64 -1.26
CA VAL A 77 -11.19 19.53 -1.04
C VAL A 77 -11.95 19.78 -2.36
N PRO A 78 -12.77 18.82 -2.82
CA PRO A 78 -13.54 19.00 -4.05
C PRO A 78 -14.67 20.02 -3.87
N GLY A 79 -14.93 20.84 -4.89
CA GLY A 79 -16.09 21.73 -4.94
C GLY A 79 -15.78 23.16 -5.38
N THR A 80 -16.74 24.06 -5.15
CA THR A 80 -16.59 25.50 -5.41
C THR A 80 -16.30 26.26 -4.13
N THR A 81 -15.37 27.21 -4.19
CA THR A 81 -14.99 28.03 -3.04
C THR A 81 -16.10 29.02 -2.69
N LYS A 82 -16.40 29.15 -1.39
CA LYS A 82 -17.35 30.13 -0.85
C LYS A 82 -16.70 30.93 0.27
N THR A 83 -16.86 32.25 0.25
CA THR A 83 -16.32 33.12 1.30
C THR A 83 -17.09 32.96 2.61
N LYS A 84 -16.36 32.83 3.71
CA LYS A 84 -16.90 32.85 5.08
C LYS A 84 -16.09 33.86 5.89
N SER A 85 -16.77 34.76 6.59
CA SER A 85 -16.14 35.74 7.48
C SER A 85 -16.14 35.22 8.92
N VAL A 86 -14.98 35.24 9.57
CA VAL A 86 -14.80 34.79 10.96
C VAL A 86 -14.06 35.88 11.73
N TYR A 87 -14.53 36.22 12.92
CA TYR A 87 -13.82 37.11 13.82
C TYR A 87 -12.65 36.37 14.49
N MET A 88 -11.48 37.00 14.55
CA MET A 88 -10.31 36.46 15.24
C MET A 88 -9.62 37.56 16.05
N ALA A 89 -8.88 37.17 17.09
CA ALA A 89 -8.07 38.12 17.84
C ALA A 89 -6.91 38.65 16.99
N ASP A 90 -6.59 39.94 17.11
CA ASP A 90 -5.57 40.61 16.30
C ASP A 90 -4.22 39.89 16.34
N ARG A 91 -3.78 39.47 17.53
CA ARG A 91 -2.51 38.72 17.70
C ARG A 91 -2.51 37.38 16.97
N LEU A 92 -3.65 36.71 16.88
CA LEU A 92 -3.76 35.46 16.13
C LEU A 92 -3.71 35.72 14.63
N ALA A 93 -4.36 36.79 14.16
CA ALA A 93 -4.31 37.23 12.76
C ALA A 93 -2.87 37.57 12.33
N GLU A 94 -2.12 38.23 13.20
CA GLU A 94 -0.69 38.52 13.01
C GLU A 94 0.13 37.24 12.86
N LEU A 95 -0.06 36.27 13.76
CA LEU A 95 0.64 34.98 13.72
C LEU A 95 0.34 34.20 12.43
N VAL A 96 -0.92 34.11 12.00
CA VAL A 96 -1.30 33.44 10.75
C VAL A 96 -0.66 34.14 9.55
N THR A 97 -0.59 35.47 9.57
CA THR A 97 0.02 36.26 8.50
C THR A 97 1.54 36.06 8.43
N GLU A 98 2.21 36.01 9.58
CA GLU A 98 3.64 35.71 9.66
C GLU A 98 3.92 34.28 9.18
N PHE A 99 3.16 33.31 9.67
CA PHE A 99 3.31 31.91 9.29
C PHE A 99 3.12 31.70 7.77
N SER A 100 2.10 32.33 7.19
CA SER A 100 1.84 32.31 5.74
C SER A 100 3.03 32.80 4.93
N LYS A 101 3.70 33.87 5.38
CA LYS A 101 4.89 34.43 4.72
C LYS A 101 6.11 33.52 4.86
N VAL A 102 6.36 33.02 6.07
CA VAL A 102 7.53 32.18 6.39
C VAL A 102 7.48 30.85 5.65
N ARG A 103 6.29 30.25 5.53
CA ARG A 103 6.09 28.94 4.89
C ARG A 103 5.67 29.01 3.43
N ASN A 104 5.47 30.21 2.87
CA ASN A 104 4.99 30.41 1.50
C ASN A 104 3.70 29.62 1.20
N VAL A 105 2.74 29.64 2.15
CA VAL A 105 1.44 28.98 2.01
C VAL A 105 0.33 30.01 2.17
N SER A 106 -0.77 29.86 1.43
CA SER A 106 -1.88 30.80 1.51
C SER A 106 -2.62 30.67 2.85
N GLN A 107 -3.12 31.79 3.38
CA GLN A 107 -3.94 31.75 4.60
C GLN A 107 -5.18 30.86 4.44
N ARG A 108 -5.74 30.78 3.22
CA ARG A 108 -6.84 29.87 2.92
C ARG A 108 -6.47 28.43 3.21
N ASP A 109 -5.33 27.97 2.72
CA ASP A 109 -4.92 26.56 2.88
C ASP A 109 -4.59 26.26 4.34
N ILE A 110 -4.02 27.23 5.07
CA ILE A 110 -3.81 27.14 6.53
C ILE A 110 -5.15 26.92 7.26
N PHE A 111 -6.16 27.74 6.98
CA PHE A 111 -7.46 27.61 7.61
C PHE A 111 -8.19 26.32 7.20
N GLU A 112 -8.08 25.92 5.94
CA GLU A 112 -8.69 24.69 5.44
C GLU A 112 -8.10 23.46 6.14
N ALA A 113 -6.78 23.37 6.23
CA ALA A 113 -6.09 22.32 6.97
C ALA A 113 -6.49 22.30 8.44
N ALA A 114 -6.44 23.46 9.12
CA ALA A 114 -6.81 23.56 10.52
C ALA A 114 -8.26 23.13 10.79
N VAL A 115 -9.20 23.48 9.91
CA VAL A 115 -10.61 23.08 10.05
C VAL A 115 -10.77 21.58 9.82
N ILE A 116 -10.10 21.00 8.82
CA ILE A 116 -10.15 19.56 8.52
C ILE A 116 -9.61 18.75 9.69
N GLU A 117 -8.46 19.13 10.23
CA GLU A 117 -7.85 18.49 11.38
C GLU A 117 -8.72 18.61 12.63
N TYR A 118 -9.27 19.82 12.87
CA TYR A 118 -10.18 20.04 13.99
C TYR A 118 -11.41 19.12 13.87
N LEU A 119 -12.04 19.04 12.71
CA LEU A 119 -13.20 18.17 12.49
C LEU A 119 -12.85 16.69 12.67
N ARG A 120 -11.71 16.23 12.16
CA ARG A 120 -11.23 14.85 12.39
C ARG A 120 -11.05 14.55 13.87
N LYS A 121 -10.42 15.46 14.61
CA LYS A 121 -10.14 15.31 16.05
C LYS A 121 -11.41 15.27 16.89
N TYR A 122 -12.46 15.98 16.50
CA TYR A 122 -13.70 16.13 17.28
C TYR A 122 -14.90 15.36 16.71
N GLY A 123 -14.67 14.16 16.16
CA GLY A 123 -15.74 13.18 15.89
C GLY A 123 -16.35 13.23 14.49
N TYR A 124 -15.80 14.02 13.56
CA TYR A 124 -16.22 14.06 12.16
C TYR A 124 -15.25 13.34 11.22
N ARG A 125 -14.43 12.40 11.73
CA ARG A 125 -13.40 11.69 10.94
C ARG A 125 -13.98 11.02 9.70
N ASP A 126 -15.03 10.21 9.83
CA ASP A 126 -15.65 9.51 8.69
C ASP A 126 -16.21 10.47 7.63
N ALA A 127 -16.78 11.60 8.07
CA ALA A 127 -17.33 12.61 7.16
C ALA A 127 -16.23 13.34 6.39
N VAL A 128 -15.13 13.69 7.08
CA VAL A 128 -13.95 14.30 6.46
C VAL A 128 -13.28 13.32 5.51
N ASP A 129 -13.13 12.05 5.90
CA ASP A 129 -12.54 11.03 5.05
C ASP A 129 -13.41 10.72 3.82
N SER A 130 -14.73 10.87 3.93
CA SER A 130 -15.63 10.81 2.78
C SER A 130 -15.56 12.06 1.90
N LEU A 131 -15.23 13.23 2.46
CA LEU A 131 -15.08 14.48 1.72
C LEU A 131 -13.80 14.52 0.88
N LEU A 132 -12.74 13.88 1.38
CA LEU A 132 -11.40 13.89 0.78
C LEU A 132 -11.15 12.74 -0.23
N LYS A 133 -12.16 11.91 -0.49
CA LYS A 133 -12.08 10.77 -1.43
C LYS A 133 -12.48 11.15 -2.85
#